data_AF-A0A1M5JLA6-F1
#
_entry.id   AF-A0A1M5JLA6-F1
#
_cell.length_a   1.000
_cell.length_b   1.000
_cell.length_c   1.000
_cell.angle_alpha   90.00
_cell.angle_beta   90.00
_cell.angle_gamma   90.00
#
_symmetry.space_group_name_H-M   'P 1'
#
loop_
_entity.id
_entity.type
_entity.pdbx_description
1 polymer ?
#
loop_
_entity_poly.entity_id
_entity_poly.type
_entity_poly.pdbx_seq_one_letter_code
_entity_poly.pdbx_strand_id
1 'polypeptide(L)'
;MENINHPLFNWIPYKLIEKDNQVYFEWLYVSDIKFAEPFFDETISKCKSHQYNSKIIKAASSVENLIEWSQELESVELKSLVFHVSRCGSTMLSQCLATSSENIMISEGPIFDQILRSDNFGLEKKAALLKAVLKFLGQKRFPEQKNLILKLDAWHIFNAGYLRTIFPEIPFALLYRNPVEVLKSHQKLMGMHMVPNLIPPTVFGITAQEMEGTNFQQYGALVLEKYFKGFLDFYETDENVTLLNYNGGMENVIEKFISFIHVDYSLDERQKMFERLQKHSKDGNVVFKGDSFKEEALDVDFEKVNRLFENLNNILLEYSER
;
A
#
# COMPACT_ATOMS: atom_id res chain seq x y z
N MET A 1 -27.87 2.28 -7.10
CA MET A 1 -26.54 2.87 -6.87
C MET A 1 -26.52 4.18 -7.62
N GLU A 2 -26.17 5.29 -6.96
CA GLU A 2 -26.29 6.64 -7.53
C GLU A 2 -25.36 6.82 -8.74
N ASN A 3 -24.19 6.19 -8.71
CA ASN A 3 -23.20 6.28 -9.77
C ASN A 3 -23.59 5.62 -11.10
N ILE A 4 -24.61 4.74 -11.18
CA ILE A 4 -24.84 3.91 -12.38
C ILE A 4 -25.12 4.73 -13.64
N ASN A 5 -25.60 5.96 -13.48
CA ASN A 5 -25.89 6.88 -14.58
C ASN A 5 -24.74 7.88 -14.83
N HIS A 6 -23.68 7.85 -14.02
CA HIS A 6 -22.54 8.75 -14.16
C HIS A 6 -21.66 8.30 -15.35
N PRO A 7 -21.24 9.20 -16.27
CA PRO A 7 -20.43 8.85 -17.44
C PRO A 7 -19.10 8.17 -17.13
N LEU A 8 -18.53 8.46 -15.95
CA LEU A 8 -17.29 7.87 -15.43
C LEU A 8 -17.53 6.65 -14.52
N PHE A 9 -18.72 6.06 -14.52
CA PHE A 9 -18.95 4.80 -13.83
C PHE A 9 -18.05 3.71 -14.42
N ASN A 10 -17.36 2.95 -13.55
CA ASN A 10 -16.35 1.96 -13.91
C ASN A 10 -15.11 2.53 -14.63
N TRP A 11 -14.84 3.82 -14.53
CA TRP A 11 -13.59 4.43 -15.00
C TRP A 11 -12.76 4.91 -13.82
N ILE A 12 -11.46 4.61 -13.84
CA ILE A 12 -10.51 5.10 -12.83
C ILE A 12 -9.29 5.75 -13.47
N PRO A 13 -8.69 6.77 -12.83
CA PRO A 13 -7.36 7.23 -13.18
C PRO A 13 -6.35 6.17 -12.73
N TYR A 14 -5.43 5.77 -13.62
CA TYR A 14 -4.45 4.73 -13.29
C TYR A 14 -3.00 5.13 -13.57
N LYS A 15 -2.79 6.19 -14.36
CA LYS A 15 -1.46 6.62 -14.77
C LYS A 15 -1.42 8.14 -15.04
N LEU A 16 -0.36 8.80 -14.57
CA LEU A 16 0.05 10.12 -14.98
C LEU A 16 0.84 10.04 -16.29
N ILE A 17 0.52 10.94 -17.22
CA ILE A 17 1.25 11.11 -18.48
C ILE A 17 1.65 12.57 -18.64
N GLU A 18 2.86 12.80 -19.13
CA GLU A 18 3.37 14.12 -19.46
C GLU A 18 3.41 14.27 -20.98
N LYS A 19 2.82 15.36 -21.48
CA LYS A 19 2.80 15.67 -22.90
C LYS A 19 2.78 17.18 -23.09
N ASP A 20 3.64 17.68 -23.97
CA ASP A 20 3.73 19.12 -24.32
C ASP A 20 3.86 20.03 -23.07
N ASN A 21 4.68 19.60 -22.09
CA ASN A 21 4.88 20.23 -20.77
C ASN A 21 3.60 20.36 -19.92
N GLN A 22 2.58 19.54 -20.19
CA GLN A 22 1.37 19.42 -19.39
C GLN A 22 1.22 18.01 -18.84
N VAL A 23 0.58 17.91 -17.68
CA VAL A 23 0.29 16.63 -17.02
C VAL A 23 -1.17 16.26 -17.22
N TYR A 24 -1.41 15.01 -17.59
CA TYR A 24 -2.75 14.44 -17.75
C TYR A 24 -2.88 13.13 -16.98
N PHE A 25 -4.11 12.73 -16.71
CA PHE A 25 -4.46 11.42 -16.16
C PHE A 25 -4.98 10.54 -17.27
N GLU A 26 -4.34 9.41 -17.52
CA GLU A 26 -4.86 8.36 -18.38
C GLU A 26 -5.85 7.49 -17.59
N TRP A 27 -6.94 7.13 -18.25
CA TRP A 27 -8.07 6.42 -17.65
C TRP A 27 -8.13 4.96 -18.07
N LEU A 28 -8.57 4.12 -17.14
CA LEU A 28 -8.78 2.69 -17.32
C LEU A 28 -10.23 2.34 -17.02
N TYR A 29 -10.90 1.68 -17.96
CA TYR A 29 -12.21 1.10 -17.71
C TYR A 29 -12.08 -0.25 -17.02
N VAL A 30 -12.69 -0.41 -15.84
CA VAL A 30 -12.53 -1.59 -14.99
C VAL A 30 -13.70 -2.58 -15.05
N SER A 31 -14.78 -2.26 -15.78
CA SER A 31 -15.97 -3.13 -15.89
C SER A 31 -16.44 -3.60 -14.49
N ASP A 32 -16.80 -4.87 -14.40
CA ASP A 32 -17.15 -5.67 -13.23
C ASP A 32 -15.94 -6.31 -12.54
N ILE A 33 -14.70 -5.94 -12.89
CA ILE A 33 -13.49 -6.48 -12.24
C ILE A 33 -13.42 -5.92 -10.82
N LYS A 34 -13.48 -6.83 -9.83
CA LYS A 34 -13.22 -6.53 -8.41
C LYS A 34 -11.72 -6.38 -8.18
N PHE A 35 -11.33 -5.48 -7.27
CA PHE A 35 -9.93 -5.26 -6.90
C PHE A 35 -9.52 -6.29 -5.85
N ALA A 36 -9.20 -7.49 -6.32
CA ALA A 36 -8.88 -8.64 -5.47
C ALA A 36 -7.46 -9.19 -5.69
N GLU A 37 -6.67 -8.56 -6.55
CA GLU A 37 -5.34 -9.07 -6.91
C GLU A 37 -4.27 -8.68 -5.88
N PRO A 38 -3.19 -9.46 -5.75
CA PRO A 38 -2.09 -9.17 -4.82
C PRO A 38 -1.45 -7.78 -5.01
N PHE A 39 -1.43 -7.31 -6.26
CA PHE A 39 -0.89 -6.02 -6.70
C PHE A 39 -1.84 -5.38 -7.71
N PHE A 40 -2.01 -4.05 -7.63
CA PHE A 40 -2.93 -3.34 -8.51
C PHE A 40 -2.54 -3.39 -9.99
N ASP A 41 -1.25 -3.52 -10.31
CA ASP A 41 -0.77 -3.73 -11.68
C ASP A 41 -1.35 -4.99 -12.34
N GLU A 42 -1.64 -6.04 -11.55
CA GLU A 42 -2.31 -7.24 -12.08
C GLU A 42 -3.76 -6.94 -12.46
N THR A 43 -4.48 -6.15 -11.65
CA THR A 43 -5.80 -5.63 -12.00
C THR A 43 -5.75 -4.81 -13.29
N ILE A 44 -4.79 -3.88 -13.38
CA ILE A 44 -4.59 -3.06 -14.59
C ILE A 44 -4.36 -3.96 -15.81
N SER A 45 -3.49 -4.97 -15.68
CA SER A 45 -3.18 -5.93 -16.74
C SER A 45 -4.43 -6.68 -17.22
N LYS A 46 -5.27 -7.16 -16.29
CA LYS A 46 -6.55 -7.81 -16.63
C LYS A 46 -7.50 -6.88 -17.38
N CYS A 47 -7.55 -5.60 -17.00
CA CYS A 47 -8.42 -4.62 -17.63
C CYS A 47 -7.97 -4.24 -19.06
N LYS A 48 -6.67 -4.33 -19.39
CA LYS A 48 -6.13 -3.88 -20.69
C LYS A 48 -6.75 -4.58 -21.90
N SER A 49 -7.23 -5.81 -21.75
CA SER A 49 -7.87 -6.57 -22.83
C SER A 49 -9.29 -6.09 -23.17
N HIS A 50 -9.92 -5.29 -22.28
CA HIS A 50 -11.27 -4.77 -22.48
C HIS A 50 -11.35 -3.84 -23.70
N GLN A 51 -12.48 -3.87 -24.42
CA GLN A 51 -12.67 -3.10 -25.68
C GLN A 51 -12.46 -1.59 -25.55
N TYR A 52 -12.71 -1.01 -24.37
CA TYR A 52 -12.47 0.42 -24.12
C TYR A 52 -10.97 0.72 -23.91
N ASN A 53 -10.21 -0.24 -23.40
CA ASN A 53 -8.81 -0.08 -23.03
C ASN A 53 -7.86 -0.52 -24.15
N SER A 54 -8.28 -1.40 -25.05
CA SER A 54 -7.48 -1.91 -26.16
C SER A 54 -7.38 -0.96 -27.37
N LYS A 55 -8.13 0.15 -27.36
CA LYS A 55 -8.10 1.18 -28.42
C LYS A 55 -6.73 1.88 -28.49
N ILE A 56 -6.35 2.32 -29.69
CA ILE A 56 -5.13 3.11 -29.92
C ILE A 56 -5.22 4.47 -29.20
N ILE A 57 -6.38 5.13 -29.29
CA ILE A 57 -6.65 6.39 -28.61
C ILE A 57 -7.06 6.08 -27.17
N LYS A 58 -6.29 6.57 -26.20
CA LYS A 58 -6.57 6.42 -24.77
C LYS A 58 -7.40 7.60 -24.25
N ALA A 59 -8.30 7.31 -23.32
CA ALA A 59 -9.02 8.35 -22.60
C ALA A 59 -8.08 9.04 -21.61
N ALA A 60 -8.06 10.37 -21.64
CA ALA A 60 -7.23 11.19 -20.78
C ALA A 60 -8.00 12.44 -20.30
N SER A 61 -7.65 12.96 -19.13
CA SER A 61 -8.20 14.21 -18.60
C SER A 61 -7.10 15.14 -18.09
N SER A 62 -7.39 16.44 -18.02
CA SER A 62 -6.56 17.38 -17.29
C SER A 62 -6.61 17.10 -15.78
N VAL A 63 -5.68 17.74 -15.06
CA VAL A 63 -5.64 17.79 -13.60
C VAL A 63 -6.92 18.40 -13.02
N GLU A 64 -7.38 19.50 -13.60
CA GLU A 64 -8.57 20.23 -13.16
C GLU A 64 -9.84 19.38 -13.31
N ASN A 65 -10.00 18.72 -14.46
CA ASN A 65 -11.15 17.85 -14.73
C ASN A 65 -11.21 16.68 -13.74
N LEU A 66 -10.06 16.08 -13.40
CA LEU A 66 -10.05 14.99 -12.40
C LEU A 66 -10.61 15.47 -11.06
N ILE A 67 -10.19 16.64 -10.59
CA ILE A 67 -10.61 17.19 -9.30
C ILE A 67 -12.11 17.51 -9.34
N GLU A 68 -12.57 18.18 -10.40
CA GLU A 68 -13.97 18.54 -10.59
C GLU A 68 -14.88 17.30 -10.61
N TRP A 69 -14.60 16.35 -11.51
CA TRP A 69 -15.44 15.15 -11.68
C TRP A 69 -15.44 14.24 -10.46
N SER A 70 -14.40 14.29 -9.61
CA SER A 70 -14.37 13.50 -8.37
C SER A 70 -15.46 13.93 -7.37
N GLN A 71 -15.98 15.16 -7.47
CA GLN A 71 -17.03 15.66 -6.59
C GLN A 71 -18.42 15.12 -6.93
N GLU A 72 -18.58 14.58 -8.15
CA GLU A 72 -19.86 14.06 -8.67
C GLU A 72 -20.06 12.56 -8.35
N LEU A 73 -19.07 11.91 -7.74
CA LEU A 73 -19.07 10.47 -7.48
C LEU A 73 -19.40 10.10 -6.03
N GLU A 74 -20.30 9.14 -5.87
CA GLU A 74 -20.46 8.39 -4.62
C GLU A 74 -19.25 7.44 -4.46
N SER A 75 -18.47 7.65 -3.41
CA SER A 75 -17.34 6.79 -3.04
C SER A 75 -17.60 6.22 -1.66
N VAL A 76 -17.18 4.98 -1.46
CA VAL A 76 -17.15 4.38 -0.13
C VAL A 76 -16.12 5.10 0.75
N GLU A 77 -16.26 4.97 2.06
CA GLU A 77 -15.42 5.64 3.04
C GLU A 77 -14.01 5.05 3.06
N LEU A 78 -12.96 5.89 3.07
CA LEU A 78 -11.59 5.44 3.34
C LEU A 78 -11.50 5.02 4.80
N LYS A 79 -11.25 3.74 5.06
CA LYS A 79 -11.12 3.19 6.40
C LYS A 79 -9.70 3.16 6.91
N SER A 80 -8.69 2.98 6.05
CA SER A 80 -7.30 2.99 6.51
C SER A 80 -6.28 3.12 5.37
N LEU A 81 -5.11 3.64 5.74
CA LEU A 81 -3.87 3.58 4.98
C LEU A 81 -2.89 2.61 5.66
N VAL A 82 -2.42 1.61 4.90
CA VAL A 82 -1.51 0.57 5.42
C VAL A 82 -0.12 0.77 4.85
N PHE A 83 0.81 1.20 5.71
CA PHE A 83 2.25 1.18 5.43
C PHE A 83 2.85 -0.18 5.75
N HIS A 84 3.96 -0.51 5.09
CA HIS A 84 4.66 -1.76 5.33
C HIS A 84 6.16 -1.68 5.01
N VAL A 85 6.98 -2.54 5.61
CA VAL A 85 8.45 -2.55 5.38
C VAL A 85 8.91 -3.44 4.22
N SER A 86 7.98 -3.83 3.33
CA SER A 86 8.16 -4.87 2.29
C SER A 86 8.42 -6.27 2.87
N ARG A 87 7.98 -7.32 2.17
CA ARG A 87 8.15 -8.76 2.56
C ARG A 87 7.75 -9.11 4.01
N CYS A 88 6.92 -8.31 4.65
CA CYS A 88 6.42 -8.50 6.02
C CYS A 88 5.02 -9.11 6.07
N GLY A 89 4.55 -9.73 4.99
CA GLY A 89 3.19 -10.27 4.90
C GLY A 89 2.10 -9.28 4.48
N SER A 90 2.46 -8.06 4.04
CA SER A 90 1.48 -7.04 3.60
C SER A 90 0.58 -7.48 2.45
N THR A 91 1.10 -8.29 1.51
CA THR A 91 0.29 -8.93 0.47
C THR A 91 -0.70 -9.94 1.06
N MET A 92 -0.35 -10.68 2.12
CA MET A 92 -1.30 -11.60 2.74
C MET A 92 -2.43 -10.83 3.43
N LEU A 93 -2.10 -9.79 4.19
CA LEU A 93 -3.10 -8.93 4.83
C LEU A 93 -4.09 -8.37 3.80
N SER A 94 -3.60 -7.78 2.70
CA SER A 94 -4.49 -7.23 1.67
C SER A 94 -5.33 -8.30 0.99
N GLN A 95 -4.79 -9.49 0.78
CA GLN A 95 -5.52 -10.61 0.18
C GLN A 95 -6.60 -11.20 1.08
N CYS A 96 -6.36 -11.26 2.39
CA CYS A 96 -7.39 -11.61 3.37
C CYS A 96 -8.49 -10.55 3.37
N LEU A 97 -8.15 -9.26 3.47
CA LEU A 97 -9.15 -8.18 3.46
C LEU A 97 -9.95 -8.13 2.15
N ALA A 98 -9.34 -8.46 1.02
CA ALA A 98 -9.98 -8.51 -0.29
C ALA A 98 -10.97 -9.68 -0.47
N THR A 99 -10.98 -10.68 0.42
CA THR A 99 -12.03 -11.72 0.37
C THR A 99 -13.38 -11.18 0.80
N SER A 100 -13.40 -10.10 1.58
CA SER A 100 -14.64 -9.46 1.98
C SER A 100 -15.24 -8.70 0.82
N SER A 101 -16.51 -8.98 0.53
CA SER A 101 -17.23 -8.27 -0.53
C SER A 101 -17.52 -6.81 -0.16
N GLU A 102 -17.48 -6.48 1.13
CA GLU A 102 -17.67 -5.13 1.65
C GLU A 102 -16.46 -4.20 1.41
N ASN A 103 -15.31 -4.78 1.07
CA ASN A 103 -14.05 -4.04 0.93
C ASN A 103 -13.71 -3.73 -0.53
N ILE A 104 -13.19 -2.53 -0.73
CA ILE A 104 -12.38 -2.13 -1.87
C ILE A 104 -10.94 -2.09 -1.37
N MET A 105 -10.15 -3.11 -1.73
CA MET A 105 -8.73 -3.19 -1.35
C MET A 105 -7.86 -2.73 -2.51
N ILE A 106 -7.20 -1.58 -2.36
CA ILE A 106 -6.20 -1.10 -3.33
C ILE A 106 -4.82 -1.49 -2.81
N SER A 107 -4.11 -2.34 -3.55
CA SER A 107 -2.75 -2.79 -3.19
C SER A 107 -1.70 -2.13 -4.08
N GLU A 108 -1.02 -1.10 -3.56
CA GLU A 108 0.07 -0.38 -4.25
C GLU A 108 -0.41 0.23 -5.58
N GLY A 109 -1.38 1.16 -5.50
CA GLY A 109 -1.93 1.84 -6.68
C GLY A 109 -0.91 2.78 -7.33
N PRO A 110 -0.40 2.51 -8.55
CA PRO A 110 0.74 3.25 -9.12
C PRO A 110 0.49 4.75 -9.25
N ILE A 111 -0.76 5.15 -9.50
CA ILE A 111 -1.14 6.55 -9.62
C ILE A 111 -0.89 7.35 -8.33
N PHE A 112 -0.99 6.70 -7.16
CA PHE A 112 -0.77 7.33 -5.87
C PHE A 112 0.70 7.68 -5.68
N ASP A 113 1.60 6.74 -6.00
CA ASP A 113 3.04 6.96 -6.00
C ASP A 113 3.45 8.05 -7.00
N GLN A 114 2.90 7.99 -8.23
CA GLN A 114 3.19 8.98 -9.27
C GLN A 114 2.80 10.40 -8.85
N ILE A 115 1.66 10.60 -8.17
CA ILE A 115 1.28 11.92 -7.64
C ILE A 115 2.23 12.35 -6.51
N LEU A 116 2.51 11.46 -5.55
CA LEU A 116 3.40 11.78 -4.41
C LEU A 116 4.78 12.21 -4.87
N ARG A 117 5.33 11.52 -5.88
CA ARG A 117 6.68 11.73 -6.41
C ARG A 117 6.80 12.78 -7.50
N SER A 118 5.69 13.28 -8.04
CA SER A 118 5.74 14.27 -9.13
C SER A 118 6.23 15.63 -8.64
N ASP A 119 7.21 16.23 -9.32
CA ASP A 119 7.66 17.60 -9.06
C ASP A 119 6.78 18.65 -9.78
N ASN A 120 5.82 18.22 -10.59
CA ASN A 120 4.92 19.11 -11.34
C ASN A 120 3.83 19.73 -10.46
N PHE A 121 3.70 19.28 -9.21
CA PHE A 121 2.62 19.68 -8.30
C PHE A 121 3.17 20.16 -6.95
N GLY A 122 2.72 21.35 -6.53
CA GLY A 122 2.86 21.77 -5.13
C GLY A 122 2.01 20.91 -4.18
N LEU A 123 2.30 20.99 -2.88
CA LEU A 123 1.66 20.15 -1.85
C LEU A 123 0.12 20.28 -1.87
N GLU A 124 -0.43 21.48 -1.96
CA GLU A 124 -1.89 21.67 -1.99
C GLU A 124 -2.56 20.95 -3.17
N LYS A 125 -1.94 21.04 -4.37
CA LYS A 125 -2.46 20.37 -5.56
C LYS A 125 -2.31 18.86 -5.44
N LYS A 126 -1.20 18.34 -4.90
CA LYS A 126 -1.04 16.91 -4.59
C LYS A 126 -2.14 16.43 -3.64
N ALA A 127 -2.46 17.19 -2.60
CA ALA A 127 -3.51 16.83 -1.64
C ALA A 127 -4.88 16.72 -2.31
N ALA A 128 -5.24 17.69 -3.15
CA ALA A 128 -6.48 17.65 -3.93
C ALA A 128 -6.52 16.45 -4.88
N LEU A 129 -5.41 16.16 -5.56
CA LEU A 129 -5.28 15.03 -6.48
C LEU A 129 -5.40 13.68 -5.78
N LEU A 130 -4.75 13.48 -4.63
CA LEU A 130 -4.83 12.24 -3.87
C LEU A 130 -6.25 11.98 -3.38
N LYS A 131 -6.96 13.02 -2.90
CA LYS A 131 -8.38 12.93 -2.53
C LYS A 131 -9.25 12.58 -3.73
N ALA A 132 -9.04 13.23 -4.87
CA ALA A 132 -9.78 12.97 -6.10
C ALA A 132 -9.57 11.53 -6.61
N VAL A 133 -8.32 11.07 -6.66
CA VAL A 133 -7.99 9.69 -7.04
C VAL A 133 -8.67 8.68 -6.13
N LEU A 134 -8.69 8.90 -4.81
CA LEU A 134 -9.36 7.99 -3.89
C LEU A 134 -10.87 7.94 -4.09
N LYS A 135 -11.52 9.04 -4.49
CA LYS A 135 -12.94 9.03 -4.86
C LYS A 135 -13.21 8.12 -6.06
N PHE A 136 -12.33 8.11 -7.06
CA PHE A 136 -12.46 7.20 -8.20
C PHE A 136 -12.12 5.76 -7.85
N LEU A 137 -11.03 5.52 -7.11
CA LEU A 137 -10.64 4.16 -6.69
C LEU A 137 -11.66 3.55 -5.72
N GLY A 138 -12.27 4.37 -4.87
CA GLY A 138 -13.32 4.01 -3.93
C GLY A 138 -14.74 4.11 -4.49
N GLN A 139 -14.90 4.35 -5.80
CA GLN A 139 -16.22 4.45 -6.43
C GLN A 139 -17.06 3.22 -6.04
N LYS A 140 -18.27 3.46 -5.53
CA LYS A 140 -19.19 2.39 -5.16
C LYS A 140 -19.76 1.74 -6.42
N ARG A 141 -19.11 0.66 -6.86
CA ARG A 141 -19.46 -0.09 -8.09
C ARG A 141 -20.38 -1.27 -7.81
N PHE A 142 -20.35 -1.80 -6.58
CA PHE A 142 -21.19 -2.89 -6.15
C PHE A 142 -21.95 -2.52 -4.86
N PRO A 143 -23.21 -2.96 -4.67
CA PRO A 143 -24.04 -2.54 -3.54
C PRO A 143 -23.46 -2.87 -2.16
N GLU A 144 -22.74 -3.99 -2.06
CA GLU A 144 -22.15 -4.50 -0.83
C GLU A 144 -20.96 -3.67 -0.32
N GLN A 145 -20.33 -2.87 -1.18
CA GLN A 145 -19.09 -2.15 -0.86
C GLN A 145 -19.34 -1.00 0.12
N LYS A 146 -18.53 -0.96 1.18
CA LYS A 146 -18.63 0.01 2.28
C LYS A 146 -17.28 0.60 2.67
N ASN A 147 -16.19 -0.14 2.48
CA ASN A 147 -14.90 0.20 3.05
C ASN A 147 -13.84 0.29 1.95
N LEU A 148 -13.13 1.42 1.85
CA LEU A 148 -11.92 1.55 1.04
C LEU A 148 -10.71 1.40 1.95
N ILE A 149 -9.79 0.49 1.60
CA ILE A 149 -8.52 0.30 2.30
C ILE A 149 -7.40 0.37 1.26
N LEU A 150 -6.40 1.22 1.52
CA LEU A 150 -5.27 1.39 0.62
C LEU A 150 -3.99 0.91 1.31
N LYS A 151 -3.38 -0.13 0.74
CA LYS A 151 -2.00 -0.51 1.04
C LYS A 151 -1.09 0.31 0.15
N LEU A 152 -0.23 1.10 0.78
CA LEU A 152 0.71 2.01 0.15
C LEU A 152 1.99 1.29 -0.26
N ASP A 153 2.81 1.90 -1.12
CA ASP A 153 4.16 1.39 -1.35
C ASP A 153 5.02 1.55 -0.10
N ALA A 154 6.00 0.67 0.08
CA ALA A 154 6.81 0.61 1.31
C ALA A 154 7.50 1.95 1.64
N TRP A 155 7.90 2.72 0.61
CA TRP A 155 8.58 4.01 0.78
C TRP A 155 7.63 5.18 1.03
N HIS A 156 6.31 5.02 0.95
CA HIS A 156 5.37 6.11 1.27
C HIS A 156 5.40 6.49 2.76
N ILE A 157 6.00 5.69 3.63
CA ILE A 157 6.20 6.05 5.04
C ILE A 157 6.90 7.41 5.21
N PHE A 158 7.83 7.77 4.31
CA PHE A 158 8.52 9.06 4.37
C PHE A 158 7.62 10.25 4.01
N ASN A 159 6.39 9.99 3.56
CA ASN A 159 5.33 10.96 3.37
C ASN A 159 4.25 10.90 4.45
N ALA A 160 4.43 10.11 5.53
CA ALA A 160 3.40 9.88 6.53
C ALA A 160 2.86 11.17 7.17
N GLY A 161 3.75 12.08 7.60
CA GLY A 161 3.32 13.38 8.16
C GLY A 161 2.49 14.20 7.15
N TYR A 162 2.89 14.22 5.88
CA TYR A 162 2.13 14.88 4.83
C TYR A 162 0.77 14.19 4.59
N LEU A 163 0.73 12.86 4.52
CA LEU A 163 -0.52 12.10 4.38
C LEU A 163 -1.46 12.31 5.57
N ARG A 164 -0.96 12.44 6.79
CA ARG A 164 -1.77 12.81 7.96
C ARG A 164 -2.43 14.18 7.79
N THR A 165 -1.74 15.17 7.20
CA THR A 165 -2.38 16.48 6.92
C THR A 165 -3.55 16.39 5.94
N ILE A 166 -3.53 15.40 5.03
CA ILE A 166 -4.58 15.18 4.04
C ILE A 166 -5.75 14.40 4.66
N PHE A 167 -5.43 13.44 5.52
CA PHE A 167 -6.34 12.46 6.12
C PHE A 167 -6.25 12.48 7.66
N PRO A 168 -6.68 13.58 8.31
CA PRO A 168 -6.45 13.80 9.74
C PRO A 168 -7.07 12.72 10.63
N GLU A 169 -8.28 12.25 10.29
CA GLU A 169 -9.05 11.30 11.11
C GLU A 169 -8.85 9.83 10.73
N ILE A 170 -8.13 9.55 9.63
CA ILE A 170 -8.03 8.18 9.10
C ILE A 170 -7.02 7.37 9.91
N PRO A 171 -7.34 6.16 10.37
CA PRO A 171 -6.37 5.32 11.08
C PRO A 171 -5.30 4.80 10.13
N PHE A 172 -4.05 4.82 10.57
CA PHE A 172 -2.91 4.28 9.82
C PHE A 172 -2.40 3.00 10.46
N ALA A 173 -2.00 2.03 9.63
CA ALA A 173 -1.42 0.78 10.09
C ALA A 173 0.02 0.62 9.60
N LEU A 174 0.90 0.17 10.50
CA LEU A 174 2.32 -0.01 10.28
C LEU A 174 2.67 -1.50 10.38
N LEU A 175 2.68 -2.20 9.24
CA LEU A 175 2.95 -3.64 9.20
C LEU A 175 4.44 -3.95 9.02
N TYR A 176 4.99 -4.69 9.96
CA TYR A 176 6.40 -5.03 9.97
C TYR A 176 6.65 -6.47 10.41
N ARG A 177 7.91 -6.91 10.22
CA ARG A 177 8.36 -8.28 10.46
C ARG A 177 9.85 -8.25 10.82
N ASN A 178 10.33 -9.32 11.46
CA ASN A 178 11.75 -9.53 11.73
C ASN A 178 12.63 -9.18 10.50
N PRO A 179 13.63 -8.29 10.66
CA PRO A 179 14.44 -7.79 9.55
C PRO A 179 15.27 -8.87 8.85
N VAL A 180 15.74 -9.87 9.58
CA VAL A 180 16.53 -10.98 9.00
C VAL A 180 15.66 -11.78 8.03
N GLU A 181 14.42 -12.08 8.41
CA GLU A 181 13.46 -12.79 7.56
C GLU A 181 13.08 -11.97 6.32
N VAL A 182 12.91 -10.66 6.48
CA VAL A 182 12.64 -9.72 5.37
C VAL A 182 13.79 -9.71 4.37
N LEU A 183 15.04 -9.59 4.85
CA LEU A 183 16.22 -9.58 3.98
C LEU A 183 16.45 -10.94 3.31
N LYS A 184 16.23 -12.07 4.02
CA LYS A 184 16.28 -13.41 3.40
C LYS A 184 15.22 -13.59 2.32
N SER A 185 14.03 -13.01 2.50
CA SER A 185 12.98 -13.00 1.46
C SER A 185 13.44 -12.23 0.21
N HIS A 186 14.12 -11.09 0.39
CA HIS A 186 14.71 -10.32 -0.70
C HIS A 186 15.90 -11.02 -1.38
N GLN A 187 16.66 -11.86 -0.67
CA GLN A 187 17.73 -12.68 -1.26
C GLN A 187 17.21 -13.74 -2.26
N LYS A 188 15.96 -14.18 -2.08
CA LYS A 188 15.28 -15.08 -3.02
C LYS A 188 14.77 -14.34 -4.26
N LEU A 189 14.13 -13.19 -4.05
CA LEU A 189 13.64 -12.33 -5.11
C LEU A 189 13.73 -10.87 -4.68
N MET A 190 14.76 -10.19 -5.19
CA MET A 190 15.07 -8.82 -4.81
C MET A 190 13.96 -7.88 -5.28
N GLY A 191 13.55 -6.97 -4.41
CA GLY A 191 12.61 -5.91 -4.77
C GLY A 191 13.38 -4.74 -5.38
N MET A 192 12.77 -3.99 -6.30
CA MET A 192 13.45 -2.89 -6.98
C MET A 192 14.02 -1.82 -6.01
N HIS A 193 13.32 -1.56 -4.90
CA HIS A 193 13.77 -0.63 -3.85
C HIS A 193 14.99 -1.12 -3.06
N MET A 194 15.31 -2.42 -3.13
CA MET A 194 16.50 -3.01 -2.51
C MET A 194 17.71 -3.02 -3.46
N VAL A 195 17.58 -2.51 -4.69
CA VAL A 195 18.68 -2.34 -5.64
C VAL A 195 19.15 -0.89 -5.60
N PRO A 196 20.43 -0.60 -5.28
CA PRO A 196 20.94 0.77 -5.27
C PRO A 196 20.66 1.50 -6.58
N ASN A 197 20.23 2.76 -6.49
CA ASN A 197 20.00 3.69 -7.60
C ASN A 197 18.89 3.31 -8.60
N LEU A 198 18.19 2.18 -8.44
CA LEU A 198 17.01 1.88 -9.26
C LEU A 198 15.80 2.76 -8.89
N ILE A 199 15.72 3.14 -7.61
CA ILE A 199 14.91 4.25 -7.11
C ILE A 199 15.88 5.27 -6.50
N PRO A 200 15.68 6.59 -6.71
CA PRO A 200 16.54 7.61 -6.11
C PRO A 200 16.62 7.46 -4.58
N PRO A 201 17.83 7.43 -3.97
CA PRO A 201 17.99 7.24 -2.52
C PRO A 201 17.23 8.25 -1.65
N THR A 202 17.02 9.46 -2.19
CA THR A 202 16.25 10.53 -1.54
C THR A 202 14.79 10.15 -1.28
N VAL A 203 14.21 9.23 -2.06
CA VAL A 203 12.87 8.68 -1.83
C VAL A 203 12.80 7.93 -0.50
N PHE A 204 13.93 7.35 -0.05
CA PHE A 204 14.03 6.61 1.21
C PHE A 204 14.58 7.46 2.37
N GLY A 205 14.79 8.76 2.17
CA GLY A 205 15.50 9.61 3.13
C GLY A 205 16.95 9.18 3.36
N ILE A 206 17.57 8.49 2.38
CA ILE A 206 18.98 8.10 2.44
C ILE A 206 19.82 9.27 1.91
N THR A 207 20.79 9.69 2.71
CA THR A 207 21.72 10.78 2.39
C THR A 207 22.86 10.30 1.48
N ALA A 208 23.53 11.24 0.80
CA ALA A 208 24.72 10.93 -0.02
C ALA A 208 25.84 10.29 0.83
N GLN A 209 26.05 10.77 2.06
CA GLN A 209 27.05 10.21 2.98
C GLN A 209 26.74 8.76 3.37
N GLU A 210 25.46 8.45 3.65
CA GLU A 210 25.05 7.06 3.92
C GLU A 210 25.23 6.17 2.69
N MET A 211 24.95 6.67 1.48
CA MET A 211 25.20 5.93 0.24
C MET A 211 26.69 5.63 0.02
N GLU A 212 27.58 6.60 0.22
CA GLU A 212 29.02 6.42 0.06
C GLU A 212 29.60 5.40 1.06
N GLY A 213 29.06 5.37 2.28
CA GLY A 213 29.46 4.42 3.32
C GLY A 213 28.86 3.03 3.21
N THR A 214 27.97 2.78 2.24
CA THR A 214 27.18 1.54 2.15
C THR A 214 27.53 0.74 0.92
N ASN A 215 27.95 -0.52 1.12
CA ASN A 215 28.16 -1.46 0.03
C ASN A 215 26.83 -2.09 -0.45
N PHE A 216 26.88 -2.83 -1.56
CA PHE A 216 25.69 -3.43 -2.16
C PHE A 216 24.95 -4.40 -1.21
N GLN A 217 25.69 -5.21 -0.45
CA GLN A 217 25.13 -6.17 0.48
C GLN A 217 24.39 -5.48 1.64
N GLN A 218 24.97 -4.41 2.18
CA GLN A 218 24.44 -3.65 3.30
C GLN A 218 23.27 -2.73 2.89
N TYR A 219 23.13 -2.38 1.61
CA TYR A 219 22.09 -1.45 1.14
C TYR A 219 20.67 -1.90 1.51
N GLY A 220 20.36 -3.19 1.42
CA GLY A 220 19.04 -3.70 1.82
C GLY A 220 18.75 -3.47 3.31
N ALA A 221 19.76 -3.65 4.17
CA ALA A 221 19.63 -3.36 5.60
C ALA A 221 19.45 -1.85 5.85
N LEU A 222 20.21 -1.00 5.16
CA LEU A 222 20.04 0.46 5.25
C LEU A 222 18.61 0.89 4.88
N VAL A 223 18.04 0.33 3.81
CA VAL A 223 16.65 0.62 3.42
C VAL A 223 15.67 0.19 4.53
N LEU A 224 15.85 -0.99 5.13
CA LEU A 224 15.01 -1.42 6.26
C LEU A 224 15.19 -0.55 7.50
N GLU A 225 16.41 -0.13 7.82
CA GLU A 225 16.67 0.82 8.91
C GLU A 225 15.87 2.10 8.72
N LYS A 226 15.83 2.64 7.49
CA LYS A 226 15.04 3.83 7.17
C LYS A 226 13.55 3.57 7.34
N TYR A 227 13.03 2.42 6.91
CA TYR A 227 11.62 2.09 7.12
C TYR A 227 11.26 1.95 8.59
N PHE A 228 12.03 1.20 9.39
CA PHE A 228 11.74 1.06 10.82
C PHE A 228 11.88 2.39 11.57
N LYS A 229 12.87 3.21 11.21
CA LYS A 229 12.98 4.57 11.75
C LYS A 229 11.75 5.41 11.39
N GLY A 230 11.29 5.36 10.14
CA GLY A 230 10.06 6.04 9.73
C GLY A 230 8.82 5.57 10.50
N PHE A 231 8.74 4.27 10.84
CA PHE A 231 7.64 3.73 11.66
C PHE A 231 7.70 4.25 13.09
N LEU A 232 8.88 4.24 13.72
CA LEU A 232 9.09 4.80 15.06
C LEU A 232 8.75 6.28 15.10
N ASP A 233 9.34 7.07 14.19
CA ASP A 233 9.16 8.53 14.15
C ASP A 233 7.67 8.89 13.94
N PHE A 234 6.95 8.15 13.08
CA PHE A 234 5.53 8.41 12.87
C PHE A 234 4.68 8.01 14.07
N TYR A 235 4.92 6.82 14.64
CA TYR A 235 4.17 6.35 15.80
C TYR A 235 4.35 7.23 17.04
N GLU A 236 5.55 7.78 17.26
CA GLU A 236 5.83 8.71 18.37
C GLU A 236 5.06 10.03 18.28
N THR A 237 4.64 10.43 17.09
CA THR A 237 4.03 11.75 16.84
C THR A 237 2.53 11.69 16.58
N ASP A 238 1.92 10.51 16.56
CA ASP A 238 0.57 10.32 16.07
C ASP A 238 -0.19 9.21 16.83
N GLU A 239 -1.28 9.60 17.48
CA GLU A 239 -2.06 8.71 18.34
C GLU A 239 -2.99 7.78 17.54
N ASN A 240 -3.28 8.08 16.27
CA ASN A 240 -4.20 7.30 15.42
C ASN A 240 -3.42 6.40 14.44
N VAL A 241 -2.43 5.69 15.00
CA VAL A 241 -1.55 4.75 14.31
C VAL A 241 -1.45 3.44 15.08
N THR A 242 -1.49 2.30 14.38
CA THR A 242 -1.30 0.97 15.00
C THR A 242 -0.09 0.22 14.44
N LEU A 243 0.67 -0.38 15.34
CA LEU A 243 1.78 -1.28 14.99
C LEU A 243 1.25 -2.71 14.81
N LEU A 244 1.53 -3.31 13.65
CA LEU A 244 1.16 -4.68 13.33
C LEU A 244 2.43 -5.52 13.14
N ASN A 245 2.72 -6.41 14.09
CA ASN A 245 3.90 -7.28 14.04
C ASN A 245 3.54 -8.66 13.47
N TYR A 246 4.06 -8.98 12.29
CA TYR A 246 3.85 -10.27 11.64
C TYR A 246 4.35 -11.46 12.48
N ASN A 247 5.36 -11.27 13.33
CA ASN A 247 5.90 -12.34 14.18
C ASN A 247 4.88 -12.89 15.18
N GLY A 248 3.83 -12.12 15.51
CA GLY A 248 2.70 -12.60 16.29
C GLY A 248 1.70 -13.48 15.51
N GLY A 249 1.90 -13.66 14.20
CA GLY A 249 1.01 -14.39 13.30
C GLY A 249 0.03 -13.48 12.55
N MET A 250 -0.28 -13.83 11.30
CA MET A 250 -1.15 -13.01 10.44
C MET A 250 -2.60 -12.96 10.92
N GLU A 251 -3.08 -14.00 11.61
CA GLU A 251 -4.42 -13.99 12.22
C GLU A 251 -4.55 -12.85 13.25
N ASN A 252 -3.62 -12.77 14.19
CA ASN A 252 -3.53 -11.68 15.17
C ASN A 252 -3.38 -10.30 14.51
N VAL A 253 -2.62 -10.22 13.41
CA VAL A 253 -2.48 -8.99 12.63
C VAL A 253 -3.83 -8.56 12.04
N ILE A 254 -4.59 -9.48 11.45
CA ILE A 254 -5.92 -9.19 10.88
C ILE A 254 -6.87 -8.74 11.98
N GLU A 255 -6.96 -9.49 13.09
CA GLU A 255 -7.85 -9.15 14.20
C GLU A 255 -7.55 -7.77 14.79
N LYS A 256 -6.27 -7.48 15.05
CA LYS A 256 -5.84 -6.17 15.55
C LYS A 256 -6.17 -5.07 14.55
N PHE A 257 -5.93 -5.30 13.26
CA PHE A 257 -6.22 -4.31 12.22
C PHE A 257 -7.72 -4.00 12.13
N ILE A 258 -8.59 -5.02 12.00
CA ILE A 258 -10.04 -4.79 11.88
C ILE A 258 -10.62 -4.11 13.11
N SER A 259 -10.12 -4.45 14.31
CA SER A 259 -10.54 -3.80 15.56
C SER A 259 -10.10 -2.33 15.60
N PHE A 260 -8.89 -2.03 15.14
CA PHE A 260 -8.34 -0.68 15.18
C PHE A 260 -9.04 0.28 14.21
N ILE A 261 -9.43 -0.21 13.03
CA ILE A 261 -10.14 0.61 12.03
C ILE A 261 -11.66 0.71 12.29
N HIS A 262 -12.14 0.10 13.37
CA HIS A 262 -13.55 0.09 13.78
C HIS A 262 -14.52 -0.38 12.68
N VAL A 263 -14.16 -1.48 11.99
CA VAL A 263 -15.03 -2.10 10.97
C VAL A 263 -15.60 -3.42 11.48
N ASP A 264 -16.93 -3.48 11.57
CA ASP A 264 -17.66 -4.64 12.04
C ASP A 264 -17.98 -5.63 10.92
N TYR A 265 -17.04 -6.51 10.62
CA TYR A 265 -17.28 -7.63 9.71
C TYR A 265 -18.13 -8.73 10.37
N SER A 266 -19.06 -9.29 9.60
CA SER A 266 -19.82 -10.48 10.00
C SER A 266 -18.89 -11.68 10.23
N LEU A 267 -19.37 -12.69 10.98
CA LEU A 267 -18.61 -13.92 11.21
C LEU A 267 -18.24 -14.63 9.90
N ASP A 268 -19.13 -14.62 8.90
CA ASP A 268 -18.88 -15.22 7.59
C ASP A 268 -17.77 -14.49 6.81
N GLU A 269 -17.77 -13.16 6.84
CA GLU A 269 -16.73 -12.35 6.19
C GLU A 269 -15.37 -12.55 6.88
N ARG A 270 -15.33 -12.62 8.22
CA ARG A 270 -14.10 -12.94 8.97
C ARG A 270 -13.59 -14.35 8.68
N GLN A 271 -14.49 -15.33 8.61
CA GLN A 271 -14.12 -16.71 8.28
C GLN A 271 -13.43 -16.80 6.91
N LYS A 272 -13.95 -16.10 5.89
CA LYS A 272 -13.30 -16.01 4.57
C LYS A 272 -11.88 -15.43 4.65
N MET A 273 -11.66 -14.41 5.48
CA MET A 273 -10.33 -13.82 5.68
C MET A 273 -9.36 -14.84 6.27
N PHE A 274 -9.79 -15.63 7.25
CA PHE A 274 -8.95 -16.66 7.89
C PHE A 274 -8.72 -17.88 7.01
N GLU A 275 -9.71 -18.31 6.23
CA GLU A 275 -9.54 -19.37 5.23
C GLU A 275 -8.50 -18.99 4.17
N ARG A 276 -8.42 -17.69 3.82
CA ARG A 276 -7.41 -17.18 2.87
C ARG A 276 -5.97 -17.38 3.35
N LEU A 277 -5.73 -17.47 4.65
CA LEU A 277 -4.40 -17.70 5.24
C LEU A 277 -3.80 -19.06 4.86
N GLN A 278 -4.64 -20.03 4.49
CA GLN A 278 -4.20 -21.38 4.10
C GLN A 278 -3.59 -21.44 2.69
N LYS A 279 -3.61 -20.32 1.95
CA LYS A 279 -3.19 -20.21 0.54
C LYS A 279 -2.06 -19.20 0.38
N HIS A 280 -1.18 -19.41 -0.59
CA HIS A 280 -0.06 -18.50 -0.86
C HIS A 280 -0.58 -17.08 -1.19
N SER A 281 0.09 -16.06 -0.68
CA SER A 281 -0.39 -14.67 -0.78
C SER A 281 -0.42 -14.14 -2.21
N LYS A 282 0.44 -14.64 -3.10
CA LYS A 282 0.51 -14.21 -4.51
C LYS A 282 -0.11 -15.19 -5.50
N ASP A 283 -0.58 -16.34 -5.01
CA ASP A 283 -1.25 -17.35 -5.83
C ASP A 283 -2.26 -18.10 -4.96
N GLY A 284 -3.54 -17.76 -5.13
CA GLY A 284 -4.64 -18.35 -4.36
C GLY A 284 -4.91 -19.84 -4.67
N ASN A 285 -4.22 -20.43 -5.65
CA ASN A 285 -4.35 -21.85 -5.99
C ASN A 285 -3.28 -22.71 -5.31
N VAL A 286 -2.27 -22.10 -4.70
CA VAL A 286 -1.15 -22.81 -4.05
C VAL A 286 -1.38 -22.84 -2.54
N VAL A 287 -1.31 -24.03 -1.94
CA VAL A 287 -1.38 -24.20 -0.47
C VAL A 287 -0.15 -23.56 0.18
N PHE A 288 -0.36 -22.78 1.24
CA PHE A 288 0.72 -22.20 2.00
C PHE A 288 1.40 -23.28 2.86
N LYS A 289 2.72 -23.45 2.70
CA LYS A 289 3.52 -24.46 3.42
C LYS A 289 4.45 -23.84 4.48
N GLY A 290 4.21 -22.58 4.86
CA GLY A 290 5.13 -21.79 5.66
C GLY A 290 6.14 -21.02 4.82
N ASP A 291 6.86 -20.12 5.49
CA ASP A 291 7.94 -19.36 4.87
C ASP A 291 9.15 -20.28 4.60
N SER A 292 9.77 -20.09 3.44
CA SER A 292 10.99 -20.80 3.05
C SER A 292 12.08 -19.78 2.72
N PHE A 293 13.22 -19.91 3.38
CA PHE A 293 14.38 -19.04 3.18
C PHE A 293 15.57 -19.85 2.64
N LYS A 294 16.49 -19.15 1.96
CA LYS A 294 17.77 -19.75 1.60
C LYS A 294 18.59 -20.04 2.87
N GLU A 295 19.34 -21.13 2.84
CA GLU A 295 20.25 -21.52 3.93
C GLU A 295 21.47 -20.60 4.00
N GLU A 296 21.89 -20.05 2.86
CA GLU A 296 22.96 -19.08 2.73
C GLU A 296 22.83 -17.93 3.73
N ALA A 297 23.91 -17.66 4.46
CA ALA A 297 23.97 -16.52 5.36
C ALA A 297 23.94 -15.20 4.56
N LEU A 298 23.35 -14.18 5.17
CA LEU A 298 23.42 -12.82 4.66
C LEU A 298 24.71 -12.18 5.16
N ASP A 299 25.52 -11.67 4.24
CA ASP A 299 26.73 -10.89 4.57
C ASP A 299 26.34 -9.44 4.84
N VAL A 300 25.71 -9.22 5.99
CA VAL A 300 25.07 -7.96 6.39
C VAL A 300 25.31 -7.75 7.88
N ASP A 301 25.65 -6.53 8.28
CA ASP A 301 25.59 -6.13 9.68
C ASP A 301 24.14 -5.81 10.07
N PHE A 302 23.61 -6.58 11.02
CA PHE A 302 22.23 -6.45 11.48
C PHE A 302 22.07 -5.61 12.75
N GLU A 303 23.16 -5.13 13.38
CA GLU A 303 23.11 -4.53 14.72
C GLU A 303 22.09 -3.38 14.78
N LYS A 304 22.19 -2.43 13.85
CA LYS A 304 21.34 -1.24 13.84
C LYS A 304 19.89 -1.56 13.46
N VAL A 305 19.67 -2.39 12.43
CA VAL A 305 18.32 -2.76 11.99
C VAL A 305 17.59 -3.59 13.05
N ASN A 306 18.28 -4.50 13.73
CA ASN A 306 17.70 -5.28 14.84
C ASN A 306 17.35 -4.37 16.01
N ARG A 307 18.22 -3.41 16.37
CA ARG A 307 17.91 -2.46 17.43
C ARG A 307 16.64 -1.65 17.15
N LEU A 308 16.44 -1.19 15.91
CA LEU A 308 15.22 -0.48 15.52
C LEU A 308 13.98 -1.40 15.58
N PHE A 309 14.12 -2.65 15.17
CA PHE A 309 13.05 -3.65 15.29
C PHE A 309 12.67 -3.94 16.76
N GLU A 310 13.66 -4.09 17.65
CA GLU A 310 13.40 -4.29 19.07
C GLU A 310 12.73 -3.07 19.72
N ASN A 311 13.09 -1.85 19.32
CA ASN A 311 12.40 -0.65 19.77
C ASN A 311 10.89 -0.69 19.43
N LEU A 312 10.52 -1.12 18.22
CA LEU A 312 9.11 -1.29 17.85
C LEU A 312 8.41 -2.37 18.68
N ASN A 313 9.11 -3.45 19.02
CA ASN A 313 8.55 -4.52 19.87
C ASN A 313 8.35 -4.06 21.31
N ASN A 314 9.28 -3.28 21.86
CA ASN A 314 9.17 -2.75 23.22
C ASN A 314 7.95 -1.84 23.38
N ILE A 315 7.64 -1.02 22.37
CA ILE A 315 6.41 -0.22 22.32
C ILE A 315 5.17 -1.13 22.46
N LEU A 316 5.11 -2.25 21.72
CA LEU A 316 3.95 -3.16 21.81
C LEU A 316 3.79 -3.81 23.20
N LEU A 317 4.90 -4.08 23.89
CA LEU A 317 4.89 -4.66 25.24
C LEU A 317 4.37 -3.66 26.27
N GLU A 318 4.86 -2.42 26.25
CA GLU A 318 4.44 -1.37 27.18
C GLU A 318 2.93 -1.06 27.12
N TYR A 319 2.30 -1.24 25.96
CA TYR A 319 0.86 -1.05 25.78
C TYR A 319 0.01 -2.28 26.16
N SER A 320 0.61 -3.48 26.19
CA SER A 320 -0.08 -4.71 26.60
C SER A 320 -0.14 -4.87 28.12
N GLU A 321 0.68 -4.11 28.86
CA GLU A 321 0.74 -4.09 30.34
C GLU A 321 -0.09 -2.95 30.98
N ARG A 322 -0.79 -2.12 30.18
CA ARG A 322 -1.67 -1.02 30.64
C ARG A 322 -3.14 -1.38 30.52
#